data_AF-A0A2V9A8U5-F1
#
_entry.id   AF-A0A2V9A8U5-F1
#
_cell.length_a   1.000
_cell.length_b   1.000
_cell.length_c   1.000
_cell.angle_alpha   90.00
_cell.angle_beta   90.00
_cell.angle_gamma   90.00
#
_symmetry.space_group_name_H-M   'P 1'
#
loop_
_entity.id
_entity.type
_entity.pdbx_description
1 polymer ?
#
loop_
_entity_poly.entity_id
_entity_poly.type
_entity_poly.pdbx_seq_one_letter_code
_entity_poly.pdbx_strand_id
1 'polypeptide(L)'
;MADTKEHAHELIDRLPPTQLSAVVGLLEAMLDPVSRTIANAPVEEEELTPETAAALDRARASLARGEGIPHDEILREFGLKK
;
A
#
# COMPACT_ATOMS: atom_id res chain seq x y z
N MET A 1 7.06 20.68 -18.32
CA MET A 1 7.03 20.32 -16.88
C MET A 1 7.03 21.55 -15.98
N ALA A 2 7.88 22.57 -16.21
CA ALA A 2 7.86 23.82 -15.45
C ALA A 2 6.45 24.47 -15.44
N ASP A 3 5.82 24.56 -16.61
CA ASP A 3 4.50 25.14 -16.82
C ASP A 3 3.39 24.48 -15.96
N THR A 4 3.41 23.15 -15.82
CA THR A 4 2.43 22.41 -15.01
C THR A 4 2.62 22.64 -13.51
N LYS A 5 3.87 22.78 -13.06
CA LYS A 5 4.19 23.02 -11.65
C LYS A 5 3.87 24.47 -11.26
N GLU A 6 4.22 25.43 -12.12
CA GLU A 6 3.89 26.84 -11.93
C GLU A 6 2.36 27.04 -11.89
N HIS A 7 1.63 26.41 -12.81
CA HIS A 7 0.16 26.45 -12.79
C HIS A 7 -0.45 25.87 -11.50
N ALA A 8 0.11 24.76 -10.98
CA ALA A 8 -0.35 24.18 -9.72
C ALA A 8 -0.12 25.13 -8.53
N HIS A 9 1.02 25.83 -8.48
CA HIS A 9 1.30 26.83 -7.44
C HIS A 9 0.31 27.99 -7.49
N GLU A 10 0.00 28.53 -8.68
CA GLU A 10 -0.98 29.60 -8.82
C GLU A 10 -2.39 29.22 -8.36
N LEU A 11 -2.80 27.96 -8.59
CA LEU A 11 -4.09 27.46 -8.11
C LEU A 11 -4.10 27.35 -6.59
N ILE A 12 -3.02 26.81 -6.01
CA ILE A 12 -2.86 26.66 -4.56
C ILE A 12 -2.93 28.02 -3.84
N ASP A 13 -2.28 29.05 -4.39
CA ASP A 13 -2.24 30.40 -3.80
C ASP A 13 -3.62 31.08 -3.74
N ARG A 14 -4.58 30.66 -4.57
CA ARG A 14 -5.94 31.21 -4.62
C ARG A 14 -6.94 30.48 -3.73
N LEU A 15 -6.55 29.36 -3.10
CA LEU A 15 -7.47 28.57 -2.29
C LEU A 15 -7.75 29.22 -0.93
N PRO A 16 -9.00 29.17 -0.44
CA PRO A 16 -9.31 29.54 0.93
C PRO A 16 -8.68 28.52 1.92
N PRO A 17 -8.37 28.92 3.17
CA PRO A 17 -7.59 28.10 4.11
C PRO A 17 -8.13 26.68 4.32
N THR A 18 -9.45 26.50 4.39
CA THR A 18 -10.09 25.18 4.59
C THR A 18 -9.87 24.25 3.40
N GLN A 19 -9.91 24.77 2.17
CA GLN A 19 -9.65 23.98 0.96
C GLN A 19 -8.16 23.69 0.81
N LEU A 20 -7.30 24.65 1.18
CA LEU A 20 -5.86 24.46 1.19
C LEU A 20 -5.46 23.29 2.12
N SER A 21 -6.01 23.22 3.33
CA SER A 21 -5.76 22.11 4.25
C SER A 21 -6.17 20.76 3.68
N ALA A 22 -7.30 20.68 2.97
CA ALA A 22 -7.74 19.45 2.31
C ALA A 22 -6.79 19.04 1.16
N VAL A 23 -6.34 20.00 0.35
CA VAL A 23 -5.37 19.75 -0.73
C VAL A 23 -4.02 19.31 -0.20
N VAL A 24 -3.54 19.90 0.90
CA VAL A 24 -2.31 19.46 1.57
C VAL A 24 -2.42 18.00 1.99
N GLY A 25 -3.50 17.60 2.66
CA GLY A 25 -3.71 16.19 3.06
C GLY A 25 -3.76 15.24 1.86
N LEU A 26 -4.36 15.67 0.74
CA LEU A 26 -4.34 14.89 -0.50
C LEU A 26 -2.92 14.76 -1.07
N LEU A 27 -2.15 15.84 -1.11
CA LEU A 27 -0.77 15.83 -1.59
C LEU A 27 0.12 14.94 -0.71
N GLU A 28 -0.05 14.98 0.61
CA GLU A 28 0.65 14.10 1.55
C GLU A 28 0.33 12.63 1.28
N ALA A 29 -0.95 12.30 1.06
CA ALA A 29 -1.36 10.93 0.70
C ALA A 29 -0.78 10.47 -0.65
N MET A 30 -0.74 11.36 -1.65
CA MET A 30 -0.14 11.08 -2.97
C MET A 30 1.38 10.93 -2.91
N LEU A 31 2.03 11.59 -1.95
CA LEU A 31 3.47 11.59 -1.76
C LEU A 31 3.94 10.61 -0.67
N ASP A 32 3.02 9.85 -0.07
CA ASP A 32 3.34 8.81 0.89
C ASP A 32 4.39 7.85 0.28
N PRO A 33 5.57 7.72 0.91
CA PRO A 33 6.70 7.01 0.30
C PRO A 33 6.42 5.54 0.07
N VAL A 34 5.58 4.91 0.91
CA VAL A 34 5.21 3.50 0.76
C VAL A 34 4.24 3.34 -0.41
N SER A 35 3.16 4.12 -0.43
CA SER A 35 2.17 4.11 -1.50
C SER A 35 2.81 4.42 -2.86
N ARG A 36 3.73 5.40 -2.89
CA ARG A 36 4.49 5.74 -4.10
C ARG A 36 5.43 4.62 -4.53
N THR A 37 6.13 3.98 -3.59
CA THR A 37 7.00 2.84 -3.90
C THR A 37 6.18 1.70 -4.51
N ILE A 38 5.03 1.37 -3.91
CA ILE A 38 4.14 0.32 -4.41
C ILE A 38 3.58 0.68 -5.79
N ALA A 39 3.11 1.91 -5.98
CA ALA A 39 2.52 2.33 -7.26
C ALA A 39 3.51 2.36 -8.43
N ASN A 40 4.80 2.57 -8.14
CA ASN A 40 5.87 2.56 -9.14
C ASN A 40 6.67 1.25 -9.17
N ALA A 41 6.35 0.28 -8.30
CA ALA A 41 7.00 -1.01 -8.32
C ALA A 41 6.67 -1.70 -9.66
N PRO A 42 7.68 -2.24 -10.37
CA PRO A 42 7.40 -3.05 -11.55
C PRO A 42 6.56 -4.26 -11.14
N VAL A 43 5.76 -4.77 -12.08
CA VAL A 43 5.08 -6.05 -11.88
C VAL A 43 6.15 -7.14 -11.75
N GLU A 44 5.96 -8.05 -10.80
CA GLU A 44 6.84 -9.20 -10.65
C GLU A 44 6.72 -10.12 -11.87
N GLU A 45 7.81 -10.26 -12.62
CA GLU A 45 7.87 -11.10 -13.83
C GLU A 45 8.66 -12.40 -13.60
N GLU A 46 9.26 -12.59 -12.42
CA GLU A 46 10.03 -13.81 -12.12
C GLU A 46 9.12 -15.04 -12.07
N GLU A 47 9.51 -16.10 -12.78
CA GLU A 47 8.84 -17.39 -12.68
C GLU A 47 9.04 -17.97 -11.27
N LEU A 48 7.98 -18.60 -10.74
CA LEU A 48 8.10 -19.31 -9.47
C LEU A 48 9.10 -20.46 -9.61
N THR A 49 10.09 -20.48 -8.72
CA THR A 49 10.97 -21.65 -8.62
C THR A 49 10.15 -22.89 -8.23
N PRO A 50 10.59 -24.11 -8.61
CA PRO A 50 9.90 -25.34 -8.23
C PRO A 50 9.75 -25.51 -6.71
N GLU A 51 10.74 -25.04 -5.95
CA GLU A 51 10.69 -25.05 -4.49
C GLU A 51 9.59 -24.14 -3.95
N THR A 52 9.51 -22.90 -4.45
CA THR A 52 8.47 -21.94 -4.05
C THR A 52 7.08 -22.45 -4.43
N ALA A 53 6.91 -23.01 -5.62
CA ALA A 53 5.66 -23.63 -6.04
C ALA A 53 5.23 -24.75 -5.08
N ALA A 54 6.16 -25.67 -4.74
CA ALA A 54 5.90 -26.75 -3.80
C ALA A 54 5.60 -26.23 -2.38
N ALA A 55 6.21 -25.12 -1.95
CA ALA A 55 5.90 -24.48 -0.68
C ALA A 55 4.49 -23.88 -0.65
N LEU A 56 4.06 -23.23 -1.74
CA LEU A 56 2.71 -22.69 -1.88
C LEU A 56 1.66 -23.80 -1.86
N ASP A 57 1.90 -24.91 -2.56
CA ASP A 57 0.98 -26.06 -2.56
C ASP A 57 0.81 -26.65 -1.16
N ARG A 58 1.92 -26.82 -0.43
CA ARG A 58 1.88 -27.28 0.97
C ARG A 58 1.11 -26.32 1.87
N ALA A 59 1.33 -25.01 1.73
CA ALA A 59 0.62 -23.99 2.50
C ALA A 59 -0.89 -24.04 2.21
N ARG A 60 -1.29 -24.11 0.93
CA ARG A 60 -2.70 -24.23 0.53
C ARG A 60 -3.34 -25.50 1.09
N ALA A 61 -2.65 -26.64 1.04
CA ALA A 61 -3.14 -27.89 1.59
C ALA A 61 -3.30 -27.84 3.13
N SER A 62 -2.39 -27.17 3.83
CA SER A 62 -2.46 -26.96 5.28
C SER A 62 -3.69 -26.10 5.65
N LEU A 63 -3.91 -25.01 4.92
CA LEU A 63 -5.12 -24.17 5.10
C LEU A 63 -6.41 -24.95 4.84
N ALA A 64 -6.44 -25.81 3.81
CA ALA A 64 -7.60 -26.65 3.52
C ALA A 64 -7.88 -27.68 4.63
N ARG A 65 -6.87 -28.08 5.40
CA ARG A 65 -7.01 -28.93 6.59
C ARG A 65 -7.39 -28.16 7.86
N GLY A 66 -7.50 -26.83 7.79
CA GLY A 66 -7.83 -25.98 8.94
C GLY A 66 -6.65 -25.71 9.86
N GLU A 67 -5.42 -25.93 9.41
CA GLU A 67 -4.20 -25.71 10.19
C GLU A 67 -3.70 -24.25 10.13
N GLY A 68 -4.50 -23.33 9.60
CA GLY A 68 -4.19 -21.89 9.60
C GLY A 68 -4.36 -21.25 10.98
N ILE A 69 -3.59 -20.20 11.25
CA ILE A 69 -3.75 -19.42 12.47
C ILE A 69 -4.89 -18.40 12.28
N PRO A 70 -5.90 -18.36 13.16
CA PRO A 70 -6.96 -17.36 13.09
C PRO A 70 -6.41 -15.94 13.19
N HIS A 71 -6.96 -15.01 12.40
CA HIS A 71 -6.49 -13.62 12.41
C HIS A 71 -6.56 -12.97 13.82
N ASP A 72 -7.62 -13.25 14.58
CA ASP A 72 -7.79 -12.71 15.94
C ASP A 72 -6.73 -13.25 16.93
N GLU A 73 -6.16 -14.43 16.67
CA GLU A 73 -5.04 -14.97 17.44
C GLU A 73 -3.74 -14.23 17.16
N ILE A 74 -3.44 -13.96 15.89
CA ILE A 74 -2.29 -13.12 15.50
C ILE A 74 -2.42 -11.72 16.10
N LEU A 75 -3.58 -11.07 16.01
CA LEU A 75 -3.78 -9.74 16.60
C LEU A 75 -3.46 -9.73 18.11
N ARG A 76 -3.92 -10.75 18.84
CA ARG A 76 -3.63 -10.90 20.28
C ARG A 76 -2.14 -11.08 20.55
N GLU A 77 -1.44 -11.91 19.76
CA GLU A 77 -0.01 -12.15 19.91
C GLU A 77 0.80 -10.85 19.73
N PHE A 78 0.42 -10.01 18.76
CA PHE A 78 1.06 -8.73 18.48
C PHE A 78 0.53 -7.56 19.34
N GLY A 79 -0.37 -7.80 20.30
CA GLY A 79 -0.94 -6.77 21.17
C GLY A 79 -1.87 -5.77 20.46
N LEU A 80 -2.37 -6.14 19.28
CA LEU A 80 -3.26 -5.34 18.45
C LEU A 80 -4.73 -5.63 18.79
N LYS A 81 -5.58 -4.61 18.66
CA LYS A 81 -7.03 -4.72 18.83
C LYS A 81 -7.71 -4.42 17.50
N LYS A 82 -8.79 -5.16 17.24
CA LYS A 82 -9.67 -4.99 16.08
C LYS A 82 -10.52 -3.73 16.22
#